data_AF-A0A928X045-F1
#
_entry.id   AF-A0A928X045-F1
#
_cell.length_a   1.000
_cell.length_b   1.000
_cell.length_c   1.000
_cell.angle_alpha   90.00
_cell.angle_beta   90.00
_cell.angle_gamma   90.00
#
_symmetry.space_group_name_H-M   'P 1'
#
loop_
_entity.id
_entity.type
_entity.pdbx_description
1 polymer ?
#
loop_
_entity_poly.entity_id
_entity_poly.type
_entity_poly.pdbx_seq_one_letter_code
_entity_poly.pdbx_strand_id
1 'polypeptide(L)'
;MSTTSLSLPPDIRITFGMIVLNGEPFLRYNLRGLYPYAHEIIVVEGAAPGACNIADPQGHSRDGTLAALRRFKEEEDPDGKLTIVTAEDEGYVDGFWPGEKDEQSQVYARRASGNYLWQVDVDEFYRSEDIEVVIAMLHREPEITAVSFRQITFWGGFDYIADGWYLRRGAATYHRLFKWAPGFEYVSHRPPTVHDDRTRDLRRLCWVNDDAMAARDVYLYHYSLLLPKQVEEKCDYYQNADWARRVGALEWAQQVFGELRRPFRVHNIYSYPSWLERYSGSHPQHVQQMRSDIAGGRLLVELRATDDIERLLNSIWYPALRILIKQAGVMDLVAYRLQCWVR
;
A
#
# COMPACT_ATOMS: atom_id res chain seq x y z
N MET A 1 8.71 25.74 -14.38
CA MET A 1 8.21 26.49 -13.20
C MET A 1 9.31 26.41 -12.15
N SER A 2 9.69 27.54 -11.55
CA SER A 2 10.77 27.60 -10.56
C SER A 2 10.39 26.75 -9.36
N THR A 3 11.07 25.62 -9.17
CA THR A 3 10.97 24.78 -7.98
C THR A 3 11.60 25.53 -6.81
N THR A 4 10.78 26.25 -6.05
CA THR A 4 11.14 26.63 -4.69
C THR A 4 11.51 25.34 -3.98
N SER A 5 12.79 25.13 -3.63
CA SER A 5 13.21 23.92 -2.93
C SER A 5 12.41 23.81 -1.65
N LEU A 6 11.60 22.76 -1.53
CA LEU A 6 10.84 22.50 -0.31
C LEU A 6 11.85 22.29 0.82
N SER A 7 11.97 23.25 1.74
CA SER A 7 12.88 23.11 2.88
C SER A 7 12.18 22.34 3.99
N LEU A 8 12.41 21.03 4.04
CA LEU A 8 11.94 20.19 5.15
C LEU A 8 12.58 20.64 6.47
N PRO A 9 11.88 20.49 7.61
CA PRO A 9 12.50 20.67 8.92
C PRO A 9 13.75 19.78 9.03
N PRO A 10 14.94 20.33 9.31
CA PRO A 10 16.20 19.59 9.22
C PRO A 10 16.32 18.46 10.25
N ASP A 11 15.49 18.50 11.29
CA ASP A 11 15.39 17.48 12.33
C ASP A 11 14.50 16.30 11.92
N ILE A 12 13.71 16.38 10.85
CA ILE A 12 12.90 15.27 10.36
C ILE A 12 13.60 14.58 9.19
N ARG A 13 14.05 13.34 9.41
CA ARG A 13 14.70 12.50 8.41
C ARG A 13 13.93 11.21 8.25
N ILE A 14 13.19 11.09 7.16
CA ILE A 14 12.35 9.92 6.89
C ILE A 14 13.09 8.98 5.94
N THR A 15 13.35 7.76 6.40
CA THR A 15 13.67 6.63 5.52
C THR A 15 12.39 6.04 4.99
N PHE A 16 12.22 5.99 3.66
CA PHE A 16 11.13 5.25 3.04
C PHE A 16 11.59 3.82 2.74
N GLY A 17 10.94 2.84 3.35
CA GLY A 17 11.18 1.42 3.10
C GLY A 17 10.12 0.85 2.16
N MET A 18 10.54 0.22 1.07
CA MET A 18 9.64 -0.38 0.09
C MET A 18 10.09 -1.80 -0.20
N ILE A 19 9.17 -2.75 -0.17
CA ILE A 19 9.37 -4.06 -0.78
C ILE A 19 8.62 -4.07 -2.12
N VAL A 20 9.18 -4.72 -3.14
CA VAL A 20 8.56 -4.74 -4.46
C VAL A 20 8.81 -6.06 -5.20
N LEU A 21 7.72 -6.58 -5.75
CA LEU A 21 7.70 -7.65 -6.74
C LEU A 21 6.63 -7.28 -7.77
N ASN A 22 7.02 -7.20 -9.04
CA ASN A 22 6.16 -6.77 -10.15
C ASN A 22 5.45 -5.43 -9.89
N GLY A 23 6.23 -4.40 -9.58
CA GLY A 23 5.74 -3.08 -9.21
C GLY A 23 5.37 -2.15 -10.37
N GLU A 24 5.58 -2.56 -11.62
CA GLU A 24 5.20 -1.74 -12.77
C GLU A 24 3.67 -1.80 -13.01
N PRO A 25 3.03 -0.66 -13.31
CA PRO A 25 3.65 0.63 -13.66
C PRO A 25 3.80 1.62 -12.49
N PHE A 26 3.47 1.24 -11.26
CA PHE A 26 3.38 2.18 -10.14
C PHE A 26 4.74 2.72 -9.69
N LEU A 27 5.78 1.88 -9.77
CA LEU A 27 7.08 2.11 -9.17
C LEU A 27 7.63 3.52 -9.41
N ARG A 28 7.83 3.93 -10.67
CA ARG A 28 8.45 5.23 -10.97
C ARG A 28 7.61 6.40 -10.46
N TYR A 29 6.29 6.31 -10.55
CA TYR A 29 5.40 7.36 -10.05
C TYR A 29 5.43 7.43 -8.53
N ASN A 30 5.51 6.28 -7.86
CA ASN A 30 5.60 6.20 -6.41
C ASN A 30 6.90 6.84 -5.92
N LEU A 31 8.04 6.41 -6.49
CA LEU A 31 9.36 6.96 -6.16
C LEU A 31 9.42 8.48 -6.35
N ARG A 32 8.90 9.01 -7.47
CA ARG A 32 8.82 10.46 -7.71
C ARG A 32 8.03 11.20 -6.63
N GLY A 33 6.97 10.59 -6.08
CA GLY A 33 6.18 11.18 -5.01
C GLY A 33 6.86 11.18 -3.66
N LEU A 34 7.67 10.18 -3.37
CA LEU A 34 8.40 10.09 -2.10
C LEU A 34 9.71 10.89 -2.11
N TYR A 35 10.38 10.98 -3.27
CA TYR A 35 11.74 11.52 -3.42
C TYR A 35 11.95 12.92 -2.82
N PRO A 36 11.04 13.90 -3.00
CA PRO A 36 11.22 15.24 -2.42
C PRO A 36 11.23 15.25 -0.88
N TYR A 37 10.62 14.23 -0.26
CA TYR A 37 10.43 14.12 1.18
C TYR A 37 11.39 13.14 1.86
N ALA A 38 12.16 12.40 1.06
CA ALA A 38 13.03 11.33 1.53
C ALA A 38 14.37 11.88 2.05
N HIS A 39 14.73 11.44 3.26
CA HIS A 39 16.13 11.41 3.67
C HIS A 39 16.86 10.32 2.88
N GLU A 40 16.24 9.16 2.73
CA GLU A 40 16.66 8.09 1.83
C GLU A 40 15.46 7.20 1.46
N ILE A 41 15.59 6.44 0.38
CA ILE A 41 14.62 5.43 -0.06
C ILE A 41 15.36 4.12 -0.21
N ILE A 42 14.87 3.06 0.43
CA ILE A 42 15.48 1.74 0.37
C ILE A 42 14.44 0.78 -0.20
N VAL A 43 14.67 0.34 -1.43
CA VAL A 43 13.81 -0.59 -2.15
C VAL A 43 14.44 -1.99 -2.10
N VAL A 44 13.67 -2.94 -1.57
CA VAL A 44 14.00 -4.36 -1.49
C VAL A 44 13.23 -5.06 -2.60
N GLU A 45 13.92 -5.47 -3.64
CA GLU A 45 13.33 -6.06 -4.86
C GLU A 45 13.45 -7.59 -4.82
N GLY A 46 12.39 -8.26 -5.25
CA GLY A 46 12.39 -9.71 -5.48
C GLY A 46 11.30 -10.46 -4.74
N ALA A 47 11.32 -11.77 -4.87
CA ALA A 47 10.27 -12.67 -4.41
C ALA A 47 10.69 -13.49 -3.19
N ALA A 48 9.71 -13.78 -2.35
CA ALA A 48 9.76 -14.88 -1.40
C ALA A 48 9.37 -16.19 -2.10
N PRO A 49 9.73 -17.38 -1.57
CA PRO A 49 9.35 -18.68 -2.14
C PRO A 49 7.86 -18.83 -2.46
N GLY A 50 6.98 -18.28 -1.62
CA GLY A 50 5.52 -18.30 -1.85
C GLY A 50 5.05 -17.50 -3.08
N ALA A 51 5.91 -16.68 -3.67
CA ALA A 51 5.63 -15.88 -4.86
C ALA A 51 6.43 -16.36 -6.10
N CYS A 52 7.05 -17.53 -6.05
CA CYS A 52 7.86 -18.07 -7.16
C CYS A 52 7.06 -18.23 -8.47
N ASN A 53 5.76 -18.46 -8.38
CA ASN A 53 4.84 -18.57 -9.51
C ASN A 53 4.74 -17.26 -10.32
N ILE A 54 4.98 -16.10 -9.70
CA ILE A 54 4.91 -14.78 -10.33
C ILE A 54 6.28 -14.07 -10.47
N ALA A 55 7.38 -14.73 -10.10
CA ALA A 55 8.75 -14.19 -10.13
C ALA A 55 9.67 -14.98 -11.08
N ASP A 56 10.64 -14.36 -11.73
CA ASP A 56 11.51 -15.07 -12.68
C ASP A 56 12.31 -16.21 -11.99
N PRO A 57 13.01 -17.08 -12.74
CA PRO A 57 13.75 -18.18 -12.13
C PRO A 57 14.92 -17.76 -11.22
N GLN A 58 15.27 -16.47 -11.19
CA GLN A 58 16.25 -15.85 -10.30
C GLN A 58 15.56 -15.10 -9.15
N GLY A 59 14.24 -15.23 -8.97
CA GLY A 59 13.50 -14.59 -7.89
C GLY A 59 13.24 -13.09 -8.10
N HIS A 60 13.51 -12.52 -9.28
CA HIS A 60 13.21 -11.12 -9.58
C HIS A 60 11.82 -10.92 -10.18
N SER A 61 11.42 -9.64 -10.23
CA SER A 61 10.23 -9.20 -10.94
C SER A 61 10.32 -9.48 -12.45
N ARG A 62 9.23 -9.99 -13.04
CA ARG A 62 9.16 -10.34 -14.48
C ARG A 62 8.72 -9.20 -15.39
N ASP A 63 8.35 -8.06 -14.82
CA ASP A 63 7.71 -6.95 -15.54
C ASP A 63 8.64 -5.75 -15.80
N GLY A 64 9.93 -5.91 -15.55
CA GLY A 64 10.92 -4.87 -15.72
C GLY A 64 11.09 -3.93 -14.52
N THR A 65 10.46 -4.21 -13.37
CA THR A 65 10.63 -3.45 -12.11
C THR A 65 12.11 -3.24 -11.76
N LEU A 66 12.95 -4.28 -11.74
CA LEU A 66 14.37 -4.14 -11.40
C LEU A 66 15.12 -3.24 -12.40
N ALA A 67 14.81 -3.35 -13.68
CA ALA A 67 15.38 -2.48 -14.70
C ALA A 67 14.91 -1.03 -14.55
N ALA A 68 13.65 -0.82 -14.16
CA ALA A 68 13.10 0.50 -13.89
C ALA A 68 13.71 1.14 -12.64
N LEU A 69 13.98 0.37 -11.58
CA LEU A 69 14.73 0.81 -10.41
C LEU A 69 16.12 1.30 -10.78
N ARG A 70 16.87 0.50 -11.55
CA ARG A 70 18.21 0.86 -12.01
C ARG A 70 18.20 2.13 -12.85
N ARG A 71 17.28 2.25 -13.80
CA ARG A 71 17.09 3.48 -14.58
C ARG A 71 16.73 4.68 -13.71
N PHE A 72 15.84 4.52 -12.74
CA PHE A 72 15.50 5.62 -11.82
C PHE A 72 16.73 6.08 -11.03
N LYS A 73 17.56 5.15 -10.54
CA LYS A 73 18.81 5.48 -9.85
C LYS A 73 19.80 6.23 -10.76
N GLU A 74 19.88 5.87 -12.03
CA GLU A 74 20.78 6.50 -12.99
C GLU A 74 20.28 7.87 -13.49
N GLU A 75 18.97 8.01 -13.71
CA GLU A 75 18.36 9.15 -14.43
C GLU A 75 17.66 10.15 -13.50
N GLU A 76 17.15 9.70 -12.34
CA GLU A 76 16.20 10.43 -11.50
C GLU A 76 16.58 10.47 -10.01
N ASP A 77 17.79 10.02 -9.64
CA ASP A 77 18.33 10.09 -8.27
C ASP A 77 19.54 11.04 -8.15
N PRO A 78 19.37 12.36 -8.37
CA PRO A 78 20.47 13.32 -8.32
C PRO A 78 21.14 13.44 -6.94
N ASP A 79 20.40 13.16 -5.86
CA ASP A 79 20.89 13.28 -4.48
C ASP A 79 21.46 11.95 -3.93
N GLY A 80 21.42 10.86 -4.70
CA GLY A 80 21.89 9.55 -4.25
C GLY A 80 21.08 8.95 -3.10
N LYS A 81 19.78 9.25 -3.02
CA LYS A 81 18.85 8.82 -1.96
C LYS A 81 18.35 7.39 -2.15
N LEU A 82 18.39 6.83 -3.36
CA LEU A 82 17.83 5.51 -3.65
C LEU A 82 18.88 4.41 -3.44
N THR A 83 18.60 3.50 -2.51
CA THR A 83 19.27 2.22 -2.37
C THR A 83 18.38 1.10 -2.89
N ILE A 84 18.95 0.23 -3.73
CA ILE A 84 18.28 -0.96 -4.26
C ILE A 84 18.97 -2.16 -3.62
N VAL A 85 18.20 -3.10 -3.09
CA VAL A 85 18.70 -4.33 -2.48
C VAL A 85 17.96 -5.51 -3.08
N THR A 86 18.72 -6.49 -3.55
CA THR A 86 18.22 -7.78 -4.06
C THR A 86 18.58 -8.91 -3.09
N ALA A 87 17.99 -10.09 -3.26
CA ALA A 87 18.28 -11.23 -2.41
C ALA A 87 19.77 -11.65 -2.54
N GLU A 88 20.32 -11.52 -3.74
CA GLU A 88 21.73 -11.80 -4.03
C GLU A 88 22.68 -10.83 -3.31
N ASP A 89 22.30 -9.57 -3.16
CA ASP A 89 23.08 -8.58 -2.39
C ASP A 89 23.18 -8.97 -0.91
N GLU A 90 22.21 -9.73 -0.39
CA GLU A 90 22.21 -10.28 0.98
C GLU A 90 22.78 -11.71 1.04
N GLY A 91 23.33 -12.23 -0.08
CA GLY A 91 24.02 -13.50 -0.16
C GLY A 91 23.13 -14.72 -0.45
N TYR A 92 21.87 -14.52 -0.86
CA TYR A 92 20.97 -15.61 -1.22
C TYR A 92 21.19 -16.03 -2.68
N VAL A 93 21.87 -17.17 -2.87
CA VAL A 93 22.37 -17.63 -4.18
C VAL A 93 21.26 -18.09 -5.13
N ASP A 94 20.10 -18.48 -4.61
CA ASP A 94 18.93 -18.86 -5.41
C ASP A 94 18.12 -17.64 -5.88
N GLY A 95 18.47 -16.43 -5.43
CA GLY A 95 17.82 -15.17 -5.78
C GLY A 95 16.46 -14.94 -5.10
N PHE A 96 16.06 -15.81 -4.18
CA PHE A 96 14.82 -15.65 -3.41
C PHE A 96 15.11 -15.14 -2.00
N TRP A 97 14.27 -14.22 -1.53
CA TRP A 97 14.27 -13.79 -0.14
C TRP A 97 13.85 -14.95 0.76
N PRO A 98 14.59 -15.28 1.84
CA PRO A 98 14.16 -16.31 2.76
C PRO A 98 12.85 -15.90 3.44
N GLY A 99 11.98 -16.87 3.72
CA GLY A 99 10.74 -16.62 4.45
C GLY A 99 9.69 -15.88 3.61
N GLU A 100 9.21 -14.74 4.12
CA GLU A 100 8.09 -13.96 3.56
C GLU A 100 8.44 -12.45 3.58
N LYS A 101 7.43 -11.59 3.67
CA LYS A 101 7.59 -10.14 3.65
C LYS A 101 8.24 -9.56 4.90
N ASP A 102 8.33 -10.31 6.00
CA ASP A 102 8.95 -9.87 7.24
C ASP A 102 10.45 -9.68 7.02
N GLU A 103 11.11 -10.67 6.42
CA GLU A 103 12.54 -10.66 6.11
C GLU A 103 12.89 -9.53 5.15
N GLN A 104 12.12 -9.36 4.07
CA GLN A 104 12.30 -8.24 3.14
C GLN A 104 12.14 -6.89 3.85
N SER A 105 11.17 -6.78 4.77
CA SER A 105 10.95 -5.52 5.50
C SER A 105 12.09 -5.20 6.47
N GLN A 106 12.64 -6.23 7.11
CA GLN A 106 13.78 -6.09 8.00
C GLN A 106 15.05 -5.66 7.26
N VAL A 107 15.21 -6.01 5.98
CA VAL A 107 16.37 -5.62 5.16
C VAL A 107 16.46 -4.12 4.99
N TYR A 108 15.36 -3.43 4.62
CA TYR A 108 15.36 -1.97 4.58
C TYR A 108 15.45 -1.37 5.97
N ALA A 109 14.80 -1.98 6.97
CA ALA A 109 14.76 -1.42 8.32
C ALA A 109 16.15 -1.38 8.97
N ARG A 110 16.94 -2.45 8.83
CA ARG A 110 18.33 -2.51 9.34
C ARG A 110 19.27 -1.50 8.67
N ARG A 111 18.93 -1.02 7.47
CA ARG A 111 19.69 -0.03 6.70
C ARG A 111 19.22 1.40 6.95
N ALA A 112 18.05 1.58 7.57
CA ALA A 112 17.46 2.89 7.78
C ALA A 112 18.32 3.76 8.71
N SER A 113 18.64 4.96 8.21
CA SER A 113 19.44 6.00 8.87
C SER A 113 18.62 7.25 9.25
N GLY A 114 17.37 7.33 8.81
CA GLY A 114 16.38 8.31 9.25
C GLY A 114 16.00 8.14 10.72
N ASN A 115 15.42 9.19 11.32
CA ASN A 115 14.81 9.11 12.65
C ASN A 115 13.31 8.73 12.61
N TYR A 116 12.78 8.54 11.40
CA TYR A 116 11.50 7.89 11.14
C TYR A 116 11.66 6.90 10.00
N LEU A 117 11.00 5.75 10.12
CA LEU A 117 10.87 4.73 9.10
C LEU A 117 9.43 4.71 8.61
N TRP A 118 9.24 5.01 7.32
CA TRP A 118 7.95 4.96 6.67
C TRP A 118 7.91 3.84 5.64
N GLN A 119 7.21 2.75 5.96
CA GLN A 119 6.96 1.68 5.01
C GLN A 119 5.93 2.15 3.97
N VAL A 120 6.20 1.90 2.69
CA VAL A 120 5.28 2.19 1.58
C VAL A 120 5.31 1.03 0.59
N ASP A 121 4.17 0.36 0.39
CA ASP A 121 4.06 -0.62 -0.70
C ASP A 121 3.99 0.13 -2.05
N VAL A 122 4.48 -0.48 -3.14
CA VAL A 122 4.65 0.21 -4.44
C VAL A 122 3.36 0.80 -5.02
N ASP A 123 2.21 0.27 -4.65
CA ASP A 123 0.87 0.69 -5.05
C ASP A 123 0.15 1.57 -4.01
N GLU A 124 0.88 2.06 -3.00
CA GLU A 124 0.40 2.98 -1.96
C GLU A 124 0.95 4.38 -2.18
N PHE A 125 0.08 5.35 -2.42
CA PHE A 125 0.45 6.73 -2.70
C PHE A 125 -0.10 7.67 -1.63
N TYR A 126 0.58 8.80 -1.48
CA TYR A 126 0.15 9.91 -0.63
C TYR A 126 0.13 11.18 -1.48
N ARG A 127 -0.73 12.15 -1.14
CA ARG A 127 -0.61 13.49 -1.71
C ARG A 127 0.62 14.17 -1.10
N SER A 128 1.23 15.07 -1.86
CA SER A 128 2.36 15.89 -1.40
C SER A 128 2.01 16.65 -0.12
N GLU A 129 0.82 17.25 -0.11
CA GLU A 129 0.29 18.01 1.02
C GLU A 129 0.06 17.12 2.25
N ASP A 130 -0.32 15.86 2.05
CA ASP A 130 -0.52 14.89 3.13
C ASP A 130 0.81 14.55 3.82
N ILE A 131 1.87 14.33 3.05
CA ILE A 131 3.22 14.09 3.58
C ILE A 131 3.73 15.32 4.35
N GLU A 132 3.49 16.52 3.82
CA GLU A 132 3.86 17.79 4.48
C GLU A 132 3.13 17.99 5.81
N VAL A 133 1.84 17.66 5.87
CA VAL A 133 1.07 17.69 7.12
C VAL A 133 1.65 16.72 8.15
N VAL A 134 2.02 15.51 7.73
CA VAL A 134 2.65 14.51 8.60
C VAL A 134 4.00 15.01 9.11
N ILE A 135 4.86 15.53 8.24
CA ILE A 135 6.17 16.06 8.62
C ILE A 135 6.04 17.22 9.62
N ALA A 136 5.12 18.15 9.35
CA ALA A 136 4.86 19.28 10.24
C ALA A 136 4.30 18.83 11.60
N MET A 137 3.52 17.75 11.64
CA MET A 137 3.06 17.14 12.89
C MET A 137 4.22 16.53 13.67
N LEU A 138 5.03 15.69 13.04
CA LEU A 138 6.18 15.03 13.68
C LEU A 138 7.21 16.03 14.22
N HIS A 139 7.43 17.13 13.50
CA HIS A 139 8.30 18.22 13.97
C HIS A 139 7.78 18.90 15.24
N ARG A 140 6.46 19.13 15.32
CA ARG A 140 5.83 19.79 16.47
C ARG A 140 5.68 18.86 17.68
N GLU A 141 5.48 17.57 17.43
CA GLU A 141 5.18 16.55 18.42
C GLU A 141 6.22 15.41 18.31
N PRO A 142 7.50 15.66 18.67
CA PRO A 142 8.59 14.71 18.49
C PRO A 142 8.45 13.44 19.34
N GLU A 143 7.53 13.41 20.31
CA GLU A 143 7.16 12.24 21.10
C GLU A 143 6.40 11.18 20.30
N ILE A 144 5.80 11.52 19.14
CA ILE A 144 5.07 10.58 18.30
C ILE A 144 5.97 9.41 17.91
N THR A 145 5.53 8.19 18.24
CA THR A 145 6.25 6.94 18.00
C THR A 145 5.71 6.16 16.82
N ALA A 146 4.43 6.31 16.48
CA ALA A 146 3.82 5.62 15.36
C ALA A 146 2.66 6.43 14.76
N VAL A 147 2.44 6.31 13.45
CA VAL A 147 1.29 6.88 12.75
C VAL A 147 0.63 5.81 11.88
N SER A 148 -0.69 5.73 11.97
CA SER A 148 -1.53 4.91 11.10
C SER A 148 -2.36 5.77 10.16
N PHE A 149 -2.61 5.24 8.97
CA PHE A 149 -3.39 5.92 7.93
C PHE A 149 -4.65 5.12 7.62
N ARG A 150 -5.72 5.83 7.28
CA ARG A 150 -6.91 5.20 6.71
C ARG A 150 -6.67 5.02 5.23
N GLN A 151 -6.78 3.79 4.74
CA GLN A 151 -6.68 3.54 3.31
C GLN A 151 -7.95 3.91 2.56
N ILE A 152 -7.78 4.33 1.31
CA ILE A 152 -8.80 4.40 0.27
C ILE A 152 -8.42 3.34 -0.77
N THR A 153 -9.24 2.29 -0.90
CA THR A 153 -8.96 1.16 -1.79
C THR A 153 -9.61 1.37 -3.15
N PHE A 154 -8.82 1.67 -4.18
CA PHE A 154 -9.30 1.83 -5.55
C PHE A 154 -9.59 0.48 -6.20
N TRP A 155 -10.61 0.43 -7.05
CA TRP A 155 -11.11 -0.82 -7.63
C TRP A 155 -11.48 -0.68 -9.11
N GLY A 156 -10.83 -1.44 -9.97
CA GLY A 156 -11.13 -1.56 -11.40
C GLY A 156 -10.93 -0.29 -12.24
N GLY A 157 -10.63 0.85 -11.61
CA GLY A 157 -10.40 2.13 -12.25
C GLY A 157 -10.08 3.21 -11.21
N PHE A 158 -9.66 4.37 -11.69
CA PHE A 158 -9.27 5.48 -10.81
C PHE A 158 -10.48 6.11 -10.09
N ASP A 159 -11.67 6.06 -10.69
CA ASP A 159 -12.82 6.81 -10.19
C ASP A 159 -13.77 5.96 -9.32
N TYR A 160 -13.31 4.77 -8.87
CA TYR A 160 -14.12 3.85 -8.05
C TYR A 160 -13.32 3.29 -6.89
N ILE A 161 -13.99 3.18 -5.75
CA ILE A 161 -13.42 2.62 -4.52
C ILE A 161 -14.25 1.44 -4.03
N ALA A 162 -13.58 0.51 -3.36
CA ALA A 162 -14.20 -0.57 -2.63
C ALA A 162 -14.23 -0.23 -1.13
N ASP A 163 -15.41 -0.31 -0.52
CA ASP A 163 -15.60 -0.30 0.94
C ASP A 163 -16.27 -1.61 1.34
N GLY A 164 -16.27 -1.94 2.63
CA GLY A 164 -16.88 -3.17 3.11
C GLY A 164 -16.78 -3.39 4.59
N TRP A 165 -17.46 -4.41 5.09
CA TRP A 165 -17.48 -4.72 6.51
C TRP A 165 -16.08 -5.08 7.03
N TYR A 166 -15.29 -5.81 6.25
CA TYR A 166 -13.91 -6.13 6.59
C TYR A 166 -13.07 -4.87 6.86
N LEU A 167 -13.14 -3.90 5.94
CA LEU A 167 -12.43 -2.63 6.03
C LEU A 167 -12.90 -1.81 7.25
N ARG A 168 -14.23 -1.68 7.43
CA ARG A 168 -14.85 -0.95 8.55
C ARG A 168 -14.60 -1.58 9.92
N ARG A 169 -14.23 -2.86 9.98
CA ARG A 169 -13.83 -3.55 11.22
C ARG A 169 -12.35 -3.32 11.60
N GLY A 170 -11.65 -2.44 10.87
CA GLY A 170 -10.27 -2.04 11.19
C GLY A 170 -9.24 -2.43 10.13
N ALA A 171 -9.62 -3.23 9.13
CA ALA A 171 -8.70 -3.55 8.02
C ALA A 171 -8.46 -2.35 7.08
N ALA A 172 -9.15 -1.23 7.28
CA ALA A 172 -8.83 0.04 6.64
C ALA A 172 -7.65 0.79 7.32
N THR A 173 -7.22 0.37 8.52
CA THR A 173 -6.16 1.03 9.29
C THR A 173 -4.81 0.42 8.94
N TYR A 174 -3.91 1.25 8.40
CA TYR A 174 -2.59 0.84 7.92
C TYR A 174 -1.49 1.48 8.77
N HIS A 175 -0.74 0.68 9.51
CA HIS A 175 0.43 1.13 10.27
C HIS A 175 1.61 1.27 9.31
N ARG A 176 2.14 2.49 9.14
CA ARG A 176 3.12 2.76 8.08
C ARG A 176 4.32 3.56 8.54
N LEU A 177 4.14 4.50 9.47
CA LEU A 177 5.22 5.37 9.92
C LEU A 177 5.55 5.07 11.38
N PHE A 178 6.84 4.87 11.65
CA PHE A 178 7.38 4.53 12.96
C PHE A 178 8.56 5.44 13.28
N LYS A 179 8.67 5.89 14.53
CA LYS A 179 9.91 6.50 15.02
C LYS A 179 11.03 5.47 14.93
N TRP A 180 12.23 5.92 14.60
CA TRP A 180 13.36 5.04 14.35
C TRP A 180 14.63 5.56 15.02
N ALA A 181 15.37 4.64 15.65
CA ALA A 181 16.64 4.93 16.31
C ALA A 181 17.48 3.65 16.43
N PRO A 182 18.79 3.76 16.70
CA PRO A 182 19.62 2.60 17.01
C PRO A 182 19.01 1.75 18.13
N GLY A 183 18.98 0.42 17.92
CA GLY A 183 18.37 -0.53 18.85
C GLY A 183 16.89 -0.83 18.60
N PHE A 184 16.23 -0.10 17.69
CA PHE A 184 14.86 -0.41 17.30
C PHE A 184 14.83 -1.63 16.37
N GLU A 185 13.73 -2.39 16.43
CA GLU A 185 13.58 -3.64 15.69
C GLU A 185 12.26 -3.65 14.91
N TYR A 186 12.34 -3.96 13.61
CA TYR A 186 11.17 -4.23 12.78
C TYR A 186 10.78 -5.71 12.94
N VAL A 187 9.70 -5.97 13.66
CA VAL A 187 9.35 -7.32 14.15
C VAL A 187 8.52 -8.10 13.14
N SER A 188 7.51 -7.49 12.54
CA SER A 188 6.57 -8.17 11.63
C SER A 188 6.01 -7.20 10.60
N HIS A 189 5.65 -7.69 9.41
CA HIS A 189 5.02 -6.94 8.31
C HIS A 189 3.49 -7.03 8.33
N ARG A 190 2.88 -8.07 8.91
CA ARG A 190 1.40 -8.25 8.94
C ARG A 190 0.86 -8.58 10.34
N PRO A 191 0.39 -7.59 11.11
CA PRO A 191 0.51 -6.15 10.86
C PRO A 191 1.96 -5.65 11.01
N PRO A 192 2.32 -4.49 10.42
CA PRO A 192 3.60 -3.83 10.69
C PRO A 192 3.75 -3.54 12.19
N THR A 193 4.81 -4.09 12.79
CA THR A 193 5.11 -3.94 14.22
C THR A 193 6.58 -3.57 14.37
N VAL A 194 6.84 -2.47 15.08
CA VAL A 194 8.19 -2.01 15.42
C VAL A 194 8.29 -1.93 16.93
N HIS A 195 9.41 -2.42 17.46
CA HIS A 195 9.78 -2.31 18.86
C HIS A 195 10.89 -1.26 19.04
N ASP A 196 10.85 -0.55 20.18
CA ASP A 196 11.99 0.25 20.61
C ASP A 196 13.12 -0.60 21.21
N ASP A 197 14.18 0.08 21.67
CA ASP A 197 15.35 -0.50 22.35
C ASP A 197 15.03 -1.24 23.67
N ARG A 198 13.78 -1.18 24.13
CA ARG A 198 13.25 -1.85 25.32
C ARG A 198 12.14 -2.84 24.99
N THR A 199 12.08 -3.28 23.73
CA THR A 199 11.12 -4.26 23.21
C THR A 199 9.65 -3.85 23.35
N ARG A 200 9.36 -2.55 23.43
CA ARG A 200 7.99 -2.02 23.52
C ARG A 200 7.44 -1.74 22.12
N ASP A 201 6.26 -2.25 21.81
CA ASP A 201 5.52 -1.90 20.58
C ASP A 201 5.26 -0.39 20.52
N LEU A 202 5.77 0.27 19.48
CA LEU A 202 5.64 1.72 19.29
C LEU A 202 4.20 2.20 19.19
N ARG A 203 3.25 1.32 18.79
CA ARG A 203 1.82 1.64 18.75
C ARG A 203 1.17 1.69 20.15
N ARG A 204 1.88 1.24 21.19
CA ARG A 204 1.43 1.32 22.59
C ARG A 204 2.00 2.53 23.34
N LEU A 205 2.78 3.37 22.66
CA LEU A 205 3.39 4.58 23.23
C LEU A 205 2.61 5.83 22.77
N CYS A 206 3.23 6.74 22.03
CA CYS A 206 2.54 7.90 21.46
C CYS A 206 2.09 7.59 20.02
N TRP A 207 0.94 6.94 19.91
CA TRP A 207 0.38 6.51 18.63
C TRP A 207 -0.67 7.48 18.12
N VAL A 208 -0.47 7.98 16.90
CA VAL A 208 -1.50 8.70 16.15
C VAL A 208 -2.24 7.72 15.24
N ASN A 209 -3.51 7.47 15.54
CA ASN A 209 -4.33 6.52 14.81
C ASN A 209 -4.88 7.09 13.49
N ASP A 210 -5.56 6.24 12.71
CA ASP A 210 -6.10 6.63 11.41
C ASP A 210 -7.29 7.57 11.50
N ASP A 211 -8.06 7.55 12.59
CA ASP A 211 -9.13 8.54 12.83
C ASP A 211 -8.55 9.95 12.93
N ALA A 212 -7.44 10.12 13.65
CA ALA A 212 -6.75 11.39 13.78
C ALA A 212 -6.15 11.87 12.44
N MET A 213 -5.64 10.97 11.61
CA MET A 213 -5.15 11.29 10.27
C MET A 213 -6.31 11.67 9.33
N ALA A 214 -7.39 10.89 9.30
CA ALA A 214 -8.57 11.17 8.49
C ALA A 214 -9.22 12.51 8.88
N ALA A 215 -9.22 12.88 10.16
CA ALA A 215 -9.70 14.19 10.61
C ALA A 215 -8.86 15.38 10.08
N ARG A 216 -7.64 15.11 9.59
CA ARG A 216 -6.76 16.07 8.93
C ARG A 216 -6.78 15.95 7.40
N ASP A 217 -7.74 15.19 6.85
CA ASP A 217 -7.82 14.83 5.42
C ASP A 217 -6.60 14.04 4.91
N VAL A 218 -5.86 13.38 5.79
CA VAL A 218 -4.66 12.60 5.42
C VAL A 218 -5.04 11.12 5.25
N TYR A 219 -4.82 10.60 4.04
CA TYR A 219 -5.19 9.23 3.67
C TYR A 219 -4.05 8.50 2.96
N LEU A 220 -4.09 7.17 3.00
CA LEU A 220 -3.27 6.30 2.17
C LEU A 220 -4.09 5.89 0.94
N TYR A 221 -3.62 6.21 -0.26
CA TYR A 221 -4.32 5.90 -1.51
C TYR A 221 -3.79 4.58 -2.06
N HIS A 222 -4.58 3.53 -1.98
CA HIS A 222 -4.15 2.18 -2.27
C HIS A 222 -4.73 1.70 -3.60
N TYR A 223 -3.88 1.54 -4.61
CA TYR A 223 -4.25 1.17 -5.98
C TYR A 223 -4.11 -0.33 -6.23
N SER A 224 -4.26 -1.15 -5.18
CA SER A 224 -3.98 -2.59 -5.20
C SER A 224 -4.93 -3.44 -6.00
N LEU A 225 -6.10 -2.91 -6.36
CA LEU A 225 -7.11 -3.55 -7.20
C LEU A 225 -7.41 -2.68 -8.42
N LEU A 226 -6.42 -1.98 -8.96
CA LEU A 226 -6.60 -1.08 -10.11
C LEU A 226 -6.47 -1.82 -11.44
N LEU A 227 -5.41 -2.61 -11.60
CA LEU A 227 -5.00 -3.20 -12.88
C LEU A 227 -5.29 -4.70 -12.93
N PRO A 228 -5.82 -5.25 -14.05
CA PRO A 228 -6.08 -6.68 -14.21
C PRO A 228 -4.86 -7.56 -13.89
N LYS A 229 -3.71 -7.29 -14.52
CA LYS A 229 -2.44 -8.00 -14.25
C LYS A 229 -2.12 -8.07 -12.76
N GLN A 230 -2.19 -6.94 -12.06
CA GLN A 230 -1.90 -6.87 -10.62
C GLN A 230 -2.86 -7.73 -9.80
N VAL A 231 -4.15 -7.71 -10.14
CA VAL A 231 -5.17 -8.51 -9.45
C VAL A 231 -4.94 -10.00 -9.68
N GLU A 232 -4.63 -10.41 -10.90
CA GLU A 232 -4.33 -11.79 -11.26
C GLU A 232 -3.10 -12.31 -10.51
N GLU A 233 -1.98 -11.58 -10.57
CA GLU A 233 -0.73 -11.97 -9.89
C GLU A 233 -0.90 -12.05 -8.38
N LYS A 234 -1.62 -11.10 -7.76
CA LYS A 234 -1.92 -11.16 -6.32
C LYS A 234 -2.80 -12.35 -5.96
N CYS A 235 -3.81 -12.66 -6.78
CA CYS A 235 -4.68 -13.81 -6.54
C CYS A 235 -3.91 -15.12 -6.69
N ASP A 236 -3.02 -15.22 -7.67
CA ASP A 236 -2.16 -16.39 -7.87
C ASP A 236 -1.19 -16.57 -6.69
N TYR A 237 -0.53 -15.50 -6.23
CA TYR A 237 0.26 -15.54 -4.99
C TYR A 237 -0.56 -16.01 -3.77
N TYR A 238 -1.72 -15.42 -3.49
CA TYR A 238 -2.51 -15.79 -2.31
C TYR A 238 -3.14 -17.18 -2.39
N GLN A 239 -3.30 -17.74 -3.58
CA GLN A 239 -3.76 -19.11 -3.76
C GLN A 239 -2.65 -20.12 -3.42
N ASN A 240 -1.40 -19.78 -3.75
CA ASN A 240 -0.25 -20.68 -3.56
C ASN A 240 0.50 -20.46 -2.24
N ALA A 241 0.32 -19.31 -1.58
CA ALA A 241 0.92 -19.05 -0.28
C ALA A 241 0.25 -19.88 0.84
N ASP A 242 1.02 -20.76 1.47
CA ASP A 242 0.55 -21.72 2.50
C ASP A 242 -0.25 -21.07 3.65
N TRP A 243 0.13 -19.84 4.02
CA TRP A 243 -0.49 -19.10 5.11
C TRP A 243 -1.83 -18.43 4.72
N ALA A 244 -2.04 -18.14 3.44
CA ALA A 244 -3.14 -17.29 2.99
C ALA A 244 -4.46 -18.06 2.83
N ARG A 245 -4.40 -19.38 2.56
CA ARG A 245 -5.56 -20.30 2.41
C ARG A 245 -6.73 -19.69 1.61
N ARG A 246 -6.46 -18.81 0.62
CA ARG A 246 -7.49 -18.12 -0.17
C ARG A 246 -7.99 -19.01 -1.31
N VAL A 247 -8.69 -20.07 -0.95
CA VAL A 247 -9.36 -20.95 -1.93
C VAL A 247 -10.39 -20.10 -2.70
N GLY A 248 -10.28 -20.11 -4.03
CA GLY A 248 -11.15 -19.33 -4.93
C GLY A 248 -10.67 -17.92 -5.25
N ALA A 249 -9.41 -17.56 -4.95
CA ALA A 249 -8.86 -16.25 -5.32
C ALA A 249 -8.92 -16.00 -6.84
N LEU A 250 -8.56 -16.99 -7.67
CA LEU A 250 -8.67 -16.89 -9.13
C LEU A 250 -10.13 -16.80 -9.60
N GLU A 251 -11.04 -17.56 -8.99
CA GLU A 251 -12.48 -17.47 -9.29
C GLU A 251 -13.01 -16.08 -8.97
N TRP A 252 -12.58 -15.49 -7.86
CA TRP A 252 -12.93 -14.12 -7.49
C TRP A 252 -12.37 -13.11 -8.49
N ALA A 253 -11.11 -13.24 -8.91
CA ALA A 253 -10.50 -12.38 -9.91
C ALA A 253 -11.29 -12.40 -11.23
N GLN A 254 -11.72 -13.57 -11.68
CA GLN A 254 -12.49 -13.70 -12.92
C GLN A 254 -13.92 -13.20 -12.75
N GLN A 255 -14.68 -13.79 -11.82
CA GLN A 255 -16.12 -13.56 -11.72
C GLN A 255 -16.49 -12.23 -11.06
N VAL A 256 -15.66 -11.71 -10.16
CA VAL A 256 -15.96 -10.50 -9.41
C VAL A 256 -15.16 -9.34 -9.94
N PHE A 257 -13.83 -9.47 -10.05
CA PHE A 257 -13.04 -8.38 -10.62
C PHE A 257 -13.30 -8.25 -12.13
N GLY A 258 -13.12 -9.30 -12.93
CA GLY A 258 -13.34 -9.25 -14.37
C GLY A 258 -14.80 -8.97 -14.76
N GLU A 259 -15.75 -9.70 -14.18
CA GLU A 259 -17.15 -9.72 -14.65
C GLU A 259 -18.19 -9.07 -13.72
N LEU A 260 -17.80 -8.62 -12.52
CA LEU A 260 -18.68 -7.97 -11.53
C LEU A 260 -19.98 -8.76 -11.19
N ARG A 261 -19.95 -10.11 -11.25
CA ARG A 261 -21.13 -10.96 -10.99
C ARG A 261 -21.65 -10.87 -9.55
N ARG A 262 -20.81 -10.45 -8.60
CA ARG A 262 -21.14 -10.36 -7.16
C ARG A 262 -20.86 -8.94 -6.64
N PRO A 263 -21.76 -7.97 -6.92
CA PRO A 263 -21.51 -6.54 -6.67
C PRO A 263 -21.50 -6.15 -5.18
N PHE A 264 -21.81 -7.12 -4.30
CA PHE A 264 -21.69 -6.99 -2.85
C PHE A 264 -20.54 -7.84 -2.24
N ARG A 265 -19.58 -8.28 -3.05
CA ARG A 265 -18.37 -9.02 -2.62
C ARG A 265 -17.10 -8.56 -3.37
N VAL A 266 -17.04 -7.26 -3.68
CA VAL A 266 -16.01 -6.66 -4.55
C VAL A 266 -14.63 -6.51 -3.91
N HIS A 267 -14.49 -6.64 -2.59
CA HIS A 267 -13.18 -6.66 -1.95
C HIS A 267 -12.52 -8.05 -2.06
N ASN A 268 -11.19 -8.12 -2.14
CA ASN A 268 -10.43 -9.38 -2.27
C ASN A 268 -10.42 -10.27 -1.00
N ILE A 269 -11.18 -9.86 0.03
CA ILE A 269 -11.56 -10.67 1.19
C ILE A 269 -13.06 -10.93 1.07
N TYR A 270 -13.38 -11.92 0.23
CA TYR A 270 -14.73 -12.19 -0.27
C TYR A 270 -15.67 -12.85 0.74
N SER A 271 -15.19 -13.17 1.95
CA SER A 271 -16.03 -13.67 3.05
C SER A 271 -16.95 -12.59 3.64
N TYR A 272 -16.61 -11.32 3.46
CA TYR A 272 -17.39 -10.19 3.97
C TYR A 272 -18.14 -9.43 2.87
N PRO A 273 -19.33 -8.88 3.17
CA PRO A 273 -19.97 -7.91 2.30
C PRO A 273 -19.08 -6.69 2.04
N SER A 274 -19.02 -6.29 0.79
CA SER A 274 -18.26 -5.13 0.29
C SER A 274 -18.95 -4.54 -0.93
N TRP A 275 -18.80 -3.25 -1.21
CA TRP A 275 -19.51 -2.57 -2.28
C TRP A 275 -18.63 -1.50 -2.94
N LEU A 276 -19.06 -1.04 -4.10
CA LEU A 276 -18.43 0.01 -4.88
C LEU A 276 -19.10 1.36 -4.61
N GLU A 277 -18.27 2.39 -4.66
CA GLU A 277 -18.69 3.80 -4.64
C GLU A 277 -17.89 4.58 -5.67
N ARG A 278 -18.48 5.66 -6.19
CA ARG A 278 -17.73 6.63 -6.99
C ARG A 278 -16.78 7.37 -6.07
N TYR A 279 -15.54 7.51 -6.51
CA TYR A 279 -14.59 8.40 -5.88
C TYR A 279 -14.66 9.78 -6.54
N SER A 280 -14.81 10.82 -5.73
CA SER A 280 -14.89 12.22 -6.21
C SER A 280 -13.84 13.13 -5.58
N GLY A 281 -12.87 12.56 -4.86
CA GLY A 281 -11.78 13.32 -4.26
C GLY A 281 -10.60 13.52 -5.23
N SER A 282 -9.56 14.18 -4.74
CA SER A 282 -8.32 14.39 -5.48
C SER A 282 -7.40 13.17 -5.41
N HIS A 283 -6.87 12.73 -6.55
CA HIS A 283 -5.77 11.77 -6.55
C HIS A 283 -4.42 12.41 -6.21
N PRO A 284 -3.46 11.65 -5.66
CA PRO A 284 -2.06 12.04 -5.58
C PRO A 284 -1.51 12.52 -6.93
N GLN A 285 -0.68 13.56 -6.91
CA GLN A 285 -0.14 14.20 -8.12
C GLN A 285 0.49 13.19 -9.09
N HIS A 286 1.28 12.26 -8.57
CA HIS A 286 1.95 11.26 -9.42
C HIS A 286 1.01 10.19 -9.97
N VAL A 287 -0.12 9.93 -9.31
CA VAL A 287 -1.18 9.09 -9.88
C VAL A 287 -1.92 9.84 -11.00
N GLN A 288 -2.16 11.14 -10.84
CA GLN A 288 -2.73 11.96 -11.91
C GLN A 288 -1.81 11.99 -13.14
N GLN A 289 -0.49 12.11 -12.92
CA GLN A 289 0.49 12.01 -14.00
C GLN A 289 0.44 10.64 -14.68
N MET A 290 0.41 9.54 -13.91
CA MET A 290 0.25 8.19 -14.44
C MET A 290 -1.01 8.06 -15.28
N ARG A 291 -2.16 8.53 -14.78
CA ARG A 291 -3.43 8.55 -15.52
C ARG A 291 -3.32 9.33 -16.84
N SER A 292 -2.63 10.46 -16.84
CA SER A 292 -2.36 11.26 -18.04
C SER A 292 -1.45 10.54 -19.04
N ASP A 293 -0.43 9.84 -18.55
CA ASP A 293 0.49 9.06 -19.40
C ASP A 293 -0.21 7.85 -20.04
N ILE A 294 -1.12 7.19 -19.31
CA ILE A 294 -1.95 6.11 -19.85
C ILE A 294 -2.90 6.67 -20.93
N ALA A 295 -3.64 7.72 -20.61
CA ALA A 295 -4.58 8.34 -21.55
C ALA A 295 -3.88 8.89 -22.81
N GLY A 296 -2.63 9.37 -22.66
CA GLY A 296 -1.80 9.84 -23.76
C GLY A 296 -1.02 8.76 -24.52
N GLY A 297 -1.18 7.47 -24.15
CA GLY A 297 -0.46 6.36 -24.79
C GLY A 297 1.05 6.32 -24.52
N ARG A 298 1.55 7.11 -23.56
CA ARG A 298 2.96 7.10 -23.12
C ARG A 298 3.26 5.93 -22.19
N LEU A 299 2.25 5.45 -21.47
CA LEU A 299 2.31 4.27 -20.64
C LEU A 299 1.32 3.23 -21.18
N LEU A 300 1.87 2.14 -21.71
CA LEU A 300 1.08 1.03 -22.22
C LEU A 300 0.76 0.07 -21.09
N VAL A 301 -0.45 0.19 -20.54
CA VAL A 301 -0.97 -0.71 -19.51
C VAL A 301 -2.41 -1.08 -19.86
N GLU A 302 -2.76 -2.33 -19.58
CA GLU A 302 -4.14 -2.78 -19.71
C GLU A 302 -4.98 -2.22 -18.55
N LEU A 303 -6.05 -1.51 -18.89
CA LEU A 303 -7.07 -1.09 -17.94
C LEU A 303 -8.29 -2.00 -18.07
N ARG A 304 -8.91 -2.31 -16.93
CA ARG A 304 -10.21 -2.96 -16.88
C ARG A 304 -11.26 -2.05 -17.52
N ALA A 305 -12.15 -2.60 -18.35
CA ALA A 305 -13.34 -1.88 -18.79
C ALA A 305 -14.23 -1.53 -17.58
N THR A 306 -14.91 -0.38 -17.58
CA THR A 306 -15.68 0.10 -16.42
C THR A 306 -17.17 0.27 -16.67
N ASP A 307 -17.66 -0.12 -17.86
CA ASP A 307 -19.05 0.03 -18.26
C ASP A 307 -20.04 -0.74 -17.37
N ASP A 308 -19.60 -1.88 -16.83
CA ASP A 308 -20.38 -2.68 -15.88
C ASP A 308 -20.48 -2.02 -14.50
N ILE A 309 -19.40 -1.38 -14.02
CA ILE A 309 -19.40 -0.56 -12.80
C ILE A 309 -20.37 0.60 -12.97
N GLU A 310 -20.28 1.32 -14.09
CA GLU A 310 -21.18 2.43 -14.42
C GLU A 310 -22.64 1.99 -14.41
N ARG A 311 -22.96 0.88 -15.08
CA ARG A 311 -24.31 0.31 -15.12
C ARG A 311 -24.80 -0.08 -13.74
N LEU A 312 -23.95 -0.66 -12.91
CA LEU A 312 -24.26 -1.03 -11.53
C LEU A 312 -24.57 0.22 -10.69
N LEU A 313 -23.67 1.21 -10.71
CA LEU A 313 -23.78 2.42 -9.91
C LEU A 313 -24.95 3.32 -10.33
N ASN A 314 -25.32 3.29 -11.61
CA ASN A 314 -26.47 4.02 -12.15
C ASN A 314 -27.80 3.24 -12.03
N SER A 315 -27.77 1.99 -11.56
CA SER A 315 -28.99 1.23 -11.30
C SER A 315 -29.75 1.78 -10.10
N ILE A 316 -31.07 1.67 -10.11
CA ILE A 316 -31.91 2.16 -9.00
C ILE A 316 -31.81 1.28 -7.74
N TRP A 317 -31.55 -0.02 -7.92
CA TRP A 317 -31.59 -0.99 -6.82
C TRP A 317 -30.28 -1.00 -6.03
N TYR A 318 -29.14 -0.75 -6.69
CA TYR A 318 -27.83 -0.90 -6.05
C TYR A 318 -27.60 0.11 -4.93
N PRO A 319 -27.87 1.43 -5.09
CA PRO A 319 -27.74 2.39 -4.01
C PRO A 319 -28.63 2.05 -2.81
N ALA A 320 -29.87 1.59 -3.06
CA ALA A 320 -30.81 1.20 -2.01
C ALA A 320 -30.30 -0.01 -1.21
N LEU A 321 -29.89 -1.10 -1.89
CA LEU A 321 -29.33 -2.27 -1.22
C LEU A 321 -28.00 -1.96 -0.51
N ARG A 322 -27.16 -1.10 -1.08
CA ARG A 322 -25.92 -0.63 -0.46
C ARG A 322 -26.20 0.07 0.87
N ILE A 323 -27.23 0.92 0.95
CA ILE A 323 -27.64 1.57 2.21
C ILE A 323 -28.03 0.51 3.24
N LEU A 324 -28.86 -0.47 2.88
CA LEU A 324 -29.26 -1.55 3.79
C LEU A 324 -28.06 -2.36 4.30
N ILE A 325 -27.11 -2.70 3.42
CA ILE A 325 -25.89 -3.43 3.79
C ILE A 325 -24.98 -2.59 4.70
N LYS A 326 -24.87 -1.28 4.46
CA LYS A 326 -24.13 -0.35 5.32
C LYS A 326 -24.74 -0.31 6.73
N GLN A 327 -26.06 -0.21 6.84
CA GLN A 327 -26.77 -0.18 8.13
C GLN A 327 -26.65 -1.50 8.89
N ALA A 328 -26.81 -2.63 8.19
CA ALA A 328 -26.56 -3.94 8.78
C ALA A 328 -25.11 -4.08 9.28
N GLY A 329 -24.15 -3.52 8.55
CA GLY A 329 -22.74 -3.47 8.94
C GLY A 329 -22.46 -2.67 10.22
N VAL A 330 -23.24 -1.63 10.52
CA VAL A 330 -23.11 -0.87 11.78
C VAL A 330 -23.53 -1.74 12.96
N MET A 331 -24.66 -2.44 12.85
CA MET A 331 -25.14 -3.36 13.88
C MET A 331 -24.16 -4.51 14.12
N ASP A 332 -23.65 -5.07 13.02
CA ASP A 332 -22.60 -6.10 13.03
C ASP A 332 -21.31 -5.62 13.71
N LEU A 333 -20.85 -4.40 13.44
CA LEU A 333 -19.67 -3.81 14.07
C LEU A 333 -19.86 -3.62 15.59
N VAL A 334 -21.04 -3.19 16.03
CA VAL A 334 -21.37 -3.08 17.46
C VAL A 334 -21.31 -4.45 18.13
N ALA A 335 -21.94 -5.47 17.52
CA ALA A 335 -21.91 -6.84 18.04
C ALA A 335 -20.48 -7.39 18.11
N TYR A 336 -19.67 -7.17 17.07
CA TYR A 336 -18.26 -7.57 17.03
C TYR A 336 -17.44 -6.92 18.15
N ARG A 337 -17.58 -5.60 18.36
CA ARG A 337 -16.88 -4.88 19.43
C ARG A 337 -17.27 -5.38 20.82
N LEU A 338 -18.56 -5.68 21.05
CA LEU A 338 -19.02 -6.27 22.31
C LEU A 338 -18.40 -7.65 22.55
N GLN A 339 -18.30 -8.50 21.53
CA GLN A 339 -17.66 -9.81 21.65
C GLN A 339 -16.16 -9.72 21.96
N CYS A 340 -15.45 -8.76 21.33
CA CYS A 340 -14.04 -8.52 21.60
C CYS A 340 -13.78 -7.94 23.00
N TRP A 341 -14.75 -7.25 23.61
CA TRP A 341 -14.60 -6.68 24.94
C TRP A 341 -14.81 -7.70 26.07
N VAL A 342 -15.50 -8.81 25.78
CA VAL A 342 -15.76 -9.91 26.72
C VAL A 342 -14.60 -10.94 26.72
N ARG A 343 -13.66 -10.82 25.79
CA ARG A 343 -12.43 -11.62 25.72
C ARG A 343 -11.22 -10.78 26.13
#